data_AF-A0A942CNW9-F1
#
_entry.id   AF-A0A942CNW9-F1
#
_cell.length_a   1.000
_cell.length_b   1.000
_cell.length_c   1.000
_cell.angle_alpha   90.00
_cell.angle_beta   90.00
_cell.angle_gamma   90.00
#
_symmetry.space_group_name_H-M   'P 1'
#
loop_
_entity.id
_entity.type
_entity.pdbx_description
1 polymer ?
#
loop_
_entity_poly.entity_id
_entity_poly.type
_entity_poly.pdbx_seq_one_letter_code
_entity_poly.pdbx_strand_id
1 'polypeptide(L)'
;MKQNCRDYVRRLHTQDHNPADPYELSASDQLFAMLDGQWIRGREGVWRAEVVSIVAEPDATWVQIAPAERPGEAVLLRMTEQRAQSAIEALRAWTDLPADERPGLIDVVVDEAALS
;
A
#
# COMPACT_ATOMS: atom_id res chain seq x y z
N MET A 1 25.23 -20.60 5.95
CA MET A 1 23.95 -20.64 6.67
C MET A 1 22.87 -20.21 5.67
N LYS A 2 22.23 -21.16 4.98
CA LYS A 2 21.18 -20.87 3.98
C LYS A 2 19.82 -21.13 4.63
N GLN A 3 19.30 -20.13 5.34
CA GLN A 3 18.01 -20.21 6.00
C GLN A 3 16.89 -19.91 4.99
N ASN A 4 16.19 -20.98 4.59
CA ASN A 4 14.90 -21.11 3.91
C ASN A 4 14.10 -19.83 3.54
N CYS A 5 14.00 -19.52 2.24
CA CYS A 5 12.88 -18.74 1.68
C CYS A 5 11.51 -19.44 1.87
N ARG A 6 11.49 -20.74 2.19
CA ARG A 6 10.26 -21.53 2.39
C ARG A 6 9.54 -21.22 3.71
N ASP A 7 10.25 -20.72 4.71
CA ASP A 7 9.64 -20.40 6.01
C ASP A 7 8.98 -19.01 6.02
N TYR A 8 9.32 -18.14 5.05
CA TYR A 8 8.75 -16.80 4.91
C TYR A 8 7.30 -16.86 4.42
N VAL A 9 7.01 -17.71 3.43
CA VAL A 9 5.67 -17.85 2.85
C VAL A 9 4.67 -18.47 3.83
N ARG A 10 5.14 -19.29 4.79
CA ARG A 10 4.26 -19.99 5.73
C ARG A 10 3.81 -19.15 6.91
N ARG A 11 4.47 -18.01 7.18
CA ARG A 11 4.20 -17.15 8.35
C ARG A 11 3.27 -15.96 8.02
N LEU A 12 2.99 -15.71 6.73
CA LEU A 12 2.06 -14.68 6.24
C LEU A 12 0.57 -15.02 6.46
N HIS A 13 0.25 -16.20 7.01
CA HIS A 13 -1.13 -16.67 7.26
C HIS A 13 -1.58 -16.53 8.72
N THR A 14 -1.01 -15.59 9.47
CA THR A 14 -1.47 -15.28 10.83
C THR A 14 -1.94 -13.83 10.88
N GLN A 15 -2.94 -13.50 10.06
CA GLN A 15 -3.79 -12.35 10.31
C GLN A 15 -4.99 -12.81 11.12
N ASP A 16 -5.35 -11.99 12.12
CA ASP A 16 -6.50 -12.05 13.01
C ASP A 16 -7.84 -12.28 12.28
N HIS A 17 -8.06 -13.49 11.78
CA HIS A 17 -9.41 -13.94 11.48
C HIS A 17 -10.07 -14.28 12.82
N ASN A 18 -10.96 -13.40 13.29
CA ASN A 18 -12.02 -13.83 14.19
C ASN A 18 -12.94 -14.76 13.38
N PRO A 19 -12.96 -16.07 13.63
CA PRO A 19 -13.73 -17.01 12.80
C PRO A 19 -15.25 -16.87 12.97
N ALA A 20 -15.72 -15.90 13.74
CA ALA A 20 -17.12 -15.73 14.13
C ALA A 20 -17.97 -14.95 13.11
N ASP A 21 -17.37 -14.18 12.20
CA ASP A 21 -18.12 -13.49 11.13
C ASP A 21 -17.40 -13.64 9.77
N PRO A 22 -17.86 -14.54 8.88
CA PRO A 22 -17.25 -14.76 7.58
C PRO A 22 -17.44 -13.59 6.60
N TYR A 23 -18.12 -12.52 7.01
CA TYR A 23 -18.35 -11.32 6.22
C TYR A 23 -17.49 -10.12 6.65
N GLU A 24 -16.71 -10.25 7.72
CA GLU A 24 -15.79 -9.19 8.16
C GLU A 24 -14.52 -9.20 7.30
N LEU A 25 -14.35 -8.16 6.46
CA LEU A 25 -13.15 -7.99 5.65
C LEU A 25 -11.94 -7.70 6.53
N SER A 26 -10.80 -8.33 6.24
CA SER A 26 -9.56 -7.98 6.91
C SER A 26 -9.19 -6.51 6.62
N ALA A 27 -8.39 -5.89 7.47
CA ALA A 27 -7.89 -4.53 7.23
C ALA A 27 -7.15 -4.42 5.88
N SER A 28 -6.45 -5.48 5.46
CA SER A 28 -5.78 -5.54 4.16
C SER A 28 -6.76 -5.64 2.99
N ASP A 29 -7.87 -6.37 3.13
CA ASP A 29 -8.92 -6.43 2.10
C ASP A 29 -9.62 -5.06 1.96
N GLN A 30 -9.88 -4.39 3.08
CA GLN A 30 -10.42 -3.04 3.08
C GLN A 30 -9.46 -2.06 2.40
N LEU A 31 -8.17 -2.13 2.72
CA LEU A 31 -7.14 -1.29 2.11
C LEU A 31 -7.03 -1.56 0.59
N PHE A 32 -7.05 -2.83 0.17
CA PHE A 32 -7.09 -3.21 -1.23
C PHE A 32 -8.29 -2.60 -1.94
N ALA A 33 -9.51 -2.80 -1.41
CA ALA A 33 -10.74 -2.31 -2.01
C ALA A 33 -10.77 -0.77 -2.12
N MET A 34 -10.11 -0.07 -1.20
CA MET A 34 -10.04 1.39 -1.20
C MET A 34 -8.96 1.96 -2.11
N LEU A 35 -7.90 1.22 -2.43
CA LEU A 35 -6.78 1.68 -3.24
C LEU A 35 -6.83 1.18 -4.69
N ASP A 36 -7.23 -0.06 -4.90
CA ASP A 36 -7.24 -0.68 -6.23
C ASP A 36 -8.28 -0.01 -7.13
N GLY A 37 -7.88 0.28 -8.37
CA GLY A 37 -8.72 0.97 -9.35
C GLY A 37 -8.92 2.47 -9.09
N GLN A 38 -8.36 3.05 -8.02
CA GLN A 38 -8.49 4.48 -7.75
C GLN A 38 -7.76 5.34 -8.79
N TRP A 39 -8.37 6.46 -9.16
CA TRP A 39 -7.71 7.45 -10.01
C TRP A 39 -6.86 8.40 -9.17
N ILE A 40 -5.54 8.29 -9.33
CA ILE A 40 -4.56 9.17 -8.70
C ILE A 40 -4.27 10.33 -9.66
N ARG A 41 -4.53 11.55 -9.20
CA ARG A 41 -4.30 12.78 -9.97
C ARG A 41 -3.24 13.62 -9.28
N GLY A 42 -2.12 13.85 -9.98
CA GLY A 42 -1.09 14.81 -9.62
C GLY A 42 -0.88 15.86 -10.72
N ARG A 43 0.17 16.66 -10.59
CA ARG A 43 0.57 17.71 -11.54
C ARG A 43 1.08 17.13 -12.86
N GLU A 44 1.90 16.08 -12.79
CA GLU A 44 2.49 15.45 -13.98
C GLU A 44 1.53 14.52 -14.72
N GLY A 45 0.34 14.23 -14.15
CA GLY A 45 -0.66 13.43 -14.84
C GLY A 45 -1.69 12.76 -13.95
N VAL A 46 -2.45 11.87 -14.57
CA VAL A 46 -3.48 11.05 -13.94
C VAL A 46 -3.27 9.59 -14.31
N TRP A 47 -3.42 8.69 -13.35
CA TRP A 47 -3.30 7.25 -13.58
C TRP A 47 -4.25 6.46 -12.68
N ARG A 48 -4.60 5.26 -13.12
CA ARG A 48 -5.40 4.32 -12.35
C ARG A 48 -4.48 3.39 -11.57
N ALA A 49 -4.70 3.33 -10.26
CA ALA A 49 -3.93 2.51 -9.36
C ALA A 49 -4.26 1.03 -9.52
N GLU A 50 -3.22 0.21 -9.45
CA GLU A 50 -3.30 -1.24 -9.38
C GLU A 50 -2.46 -1.72 -8.20
N VAL A 51 -3.12 -2.34 -7.22
CA VAL A 51 -2.45 -2.91 -6.05
C VAL A 51 -1.89 -4.27 -6.43
N VAL A 52 -0.56 -4.37 -6.41
CA VAL A 52 0.17 -5.59 -6.80
C VAL A 52 0.29 -6.55 -5.62
N SER A 53 0.58 -6.02 -4.43
CA SER A 53 0.67 -6.82 -3.21
C SER A 53 0.44 -5.98 -1.95
N ILE A 54 -0.09 -6.64 -0.92
CA ILE A 54 -0.18 -6.12 0.44
C ILE A 54 0.45 -7.15 1.37
N VAL A 55 1.39 -6.71 2.21
CA VAL A 55 2.07 -7.54 3.21
C VAL A 55 1.96 -6.85 4.56
N ALA A 56 1.21 -7.46 5.48
CA ALA A 56 1.13 -7.00 6.86
C ALA A 56 2.27 -7.60 7.71
N GLU A 57 2.95 -6.75 8.45
CA GLU A 57 3.94 -7.06 9.48
C GLU A 57 3.45 -6.52 10.83
N PRO A 58 4.04 -6.92 11.98
CA PRO A 58 3.58 -6.49 13.30
C PRO A 58 3.48 -4.97 13.48
N ASP A 59 4.40 -4.21 12.88
CA ASP A 59 4.52 -2.76 13.08
C ASP A 59 4.23 -1.93 11.81
N ALA A 60 3.93 -2.58 10.69
CA ALA A 60 3.74 -1.90 9.41
C ALA A 60 2.95 -2.75 8.42
N THR A 61 2.31 -2.09 7.46
CA THR A 61 1.75 -2.69 6.27
C THR A 61 2.48 -2.17 5.05
N TRP A 62 2.99 -3.08 4.23
CA TRP A 62 3.66 -2.77 2.99
C TRP A 62 2.69 -2.94 1.83
N VAL A 63 2.56 -1.94 0.97
CA VAL A 63 1.68 -1.97 -0.20
C VAL A 63 2.51 -1.67 -1.44
N GLN A 64 2.62 -2.64 -2.36
CA GLN A 64 3.18 -2.37 -3.67
C GLN A 64 2.05 -1.96 -4.61
N ILE A 65 2.18 -0.80 -5.24
CA ILE A 65 1.17 -0.23 -6.13
C ILE A 65 1.82 0.30 -7.39
N ALA A 66 1.15 0.17 -8.53
CA ALA A 66 1.66 0.64 -9.81
C ALA A 66 0.55 1.31 -10.64
N PRO A 67 0.91 2.14 -11.63
CA PRO A 67 -0.02 2.50 -12.68
C PRO A 67 -0.43 1.27 -13.49
N ALA A 68 -1.72 1.05 -13.66
CA ALA A 68 -2.25 -0.11 -14.39
C ALA A 68 -1.60 -0.31 -15.77
N GLU A 69 -1.35 0.79 -16.48
CA GLU A 69 -0.79 0.72 -17.85
C GLU A 69 0.74 0.70 -17.88
N ARG A 70 1.39 0.87 -16.72
CA ARG A 70 2.85 0.97 -16.58
C ARG A 70 3.32 0.25 -15.30
N PRO A 71 3.20 -1.08 -15.22
CA PRO A 71 3.54 -1.85 -14.02
C PRO A 71 5.03 -1.75 -13.63
N GLY A 72 5.90 -1.38 -14.57
CA GLY A 72 7.33 -1.12 -14.30
C GLY A 72 7.61 0.14 -13.46
N GLU A 73 6.62 1.03 -13.30
CA GLU A 73 6.71 2.23 -12.46
C GLU A 73 6.09 2.01 -11.07
N ALA A 74 6.20 0.77 -10.55
CA ALA A 74 5.68 0.44 -9.23
C ALA A 74 6.42 1.21 -8.11
N VAL A 75 5.67 1.56 -7.08
CA VAL A 75 6.16 2.17 -5.84
C VAL A 75 5.73 1.33 -4.65
N LEU A 76 6.60 1.23 -3.65
CA LEU A 76 6.32 0.56 -2.39
C LEU A 76 5.92 1.60 -1.35
N LEU A 77 4.78 1.41 -0.69
CA LEU A 77 4.33 2.20 0.45
C LEU A 77 4.59 1.41 1.72
N ARG A 78 5.22 2.04 2.71
CA ARG A 78 5.28 1.51 4.08
C ARG A 78 4.34 2.33 4.95
N MET A 79 3.32 1.70 5.50
CA MET A 79 2.27 2.35 6.27
C MET A 79 2.27 1.82 7.71
N THR A 80 2.50 2.68 8.70
CA THR A 80 2.35 2.27 10.12
C THR A 80 0.87 2.17 10.52
N GLU A 81 0.00 2.89 9.83
CA GLU A 81 -1.45 2.80 9.94
C GLU A 81 -2.08 2.56 8.58
N GLN A 82 -3.06 1.66 8.50
CA GLN A 82 -3.72 1.27 7.25
C GLN A 82 -4.80 2.28 6.81
N ARG A 83 -4.46 3.58 6.75
CA ARG A 83 -5.38 4.65 6.31
C ARG A 83 -5.24 4.88 4.80
N ALA A 84 -6.24 4.45 4.03
CA ALA A 84 -6.24 4.60 2.58
C ALA A 84 -6.06 6.06 2.10
N GLN A 85 -6.65 7.03 2.81
CA GLN A 85 -6.54 8.44 2.47
C GLN A 85 -5.07 8.92 2.50
N SER A 86 -4.30 8.53 3.52
CA SER A 86 -2.88 8.88 3.63
C SER A 86 -2.04 8.27 2.50
N ALA A 87 -2.35 7.04 2.09
CA ALA A 87 -1.73 6.43 0.91
C ALA A 87 -2.06 7.20 -0.37
N ILE A 88 -3.32 7.59 -0.58
CA ILE A 88 -3.74 8.36 -1.76
C ILE A 88 -3.03 9.72 -1.81
N GLU A 89 -2.91 10.42 -0.68
CA GLU A 89 -2.19 11.69 -0.61
C GLU A 89 -0.69 11.53 -0.91
N ALA A 90 -0.06 10.51 -0.34
CA ALA A 90 1.32 10.18 -0.63
C ALA A 90 1.54 9.86 -2.13
N LEU A 91 0.63 9.11 -2.74
CA LEU A 91 0.68 8.78 -4.17
C LEU A 91 0.45 10.00 -5.06
N ARG A 92 -0.38 10.96 -4.65
CA ARG A 92 -0.54 12.25 -5.34
C ARG A 92 0.76 13.05 -5.29
N ALA A 93 1.37 13.18 -4.11
CA ALA A 93 2.65 13.86 -3.96
C ALA A 93 3.77 13.19 -4.78
N TRP A 94 3.80 11.87 -4.82
CA TRP A 94 4.69 11.11 -5.70
C TRP A 94 4.43 11.37 -7.19
N THR A 95 3.16 11.48 -7.59
CA THR A 95 2.77 11.79 -8.97
C THR A 95 3.13 13.22 -9.36
N ASP A 96 3.18 14.15 -8.40
CA ASP A 96 3.62 15.53 -8.62
C ASP A 96 5.12 15.64 -8.94
N LEU A 97 5.91 14.60 -8.65
CA LEU A 97 7.34 14.56 -9.00
C LEU A 97 7.55 14.16 -10.47
N PRO A 98 8.57 14.74 -11.14
CA PRO A 98 9.09 14.24 -12.41
C PRO A 98 9.44 12.76 -12.34
N ALA A 99 9.27 12.03 -13.44
CA ALA A 99 9.41 10.57 -13.43
C ALA A 99 10.79 10.06 -12.99
N ASP A 100 11.86 10.80 -13.28
CA ASP A 100 13.24 10.51 -12.89
C ASP A 100 13.57 10.87 -11.43
N GLU A 101 12.72 11.64 -10.76
CA GLU A 101 12.86 12.03 -9.36
C GLU A 101 11.97 11.19 -8.42
N ARG A 102 11.11 10.35 -8.97
CA ARG A 102 10.17 9.53 -8.19
C ARG A 102 10.89 8.47 -7.35
N PRO A 103 10.73 8.47 -6.01
CA PRO A 103 11.30 7.42 -5.19
C PRO A 103 10.57 6.09 -5.40
N GLY A 104 11.28 4.97 -5.27
CA GLY A 104 10.69 3.63 -5.30
C GLY A 104 10.03 3.19 -3.98
N LEU A 105 10.26 3.94 -2.89
CA LEU A 105 9.71 3.69 -1.56
C LEU A 105 9.17 5.00 -0.98
N ILE A 106 7.99 4.95 -0.37
CA ILE A 106 7.39 6.04 0.39
C ILE A 106 7.03 5.53 1.78
N ASP A 107 7.56 6.18 2.81
CA ASP A 107 7.10 6.00 4.19
C ASP A 107 5.88 6.90 4.43
N VAL A 108 4.71 6.30 4.62
CA VAL A 108 3.44 6.99 4.85
C VAL A 108 3.25 7.14 6.36
N VAL A 109 3.55 8.33 6.87
CA VAL A 109 3.34 8.70 8.27
C VAL A 109 2.03 9.47 8.38
N VAL A 110 1.19 9.10 9.34
CA VAL A 110 0.00 9.89 9.68
C VAL A 110 0.45 11.05 10.55
N ASP A 111 0.35 12.27 10.05
CA ASP A 111 0.59 13.46 10.87
C ASP A 111 -0.68 13.74 11.69
N GLU A 112 -0.65 13.46 13.00
CA GLU A 112 -1.79 13.71 13.90
C GLU A 112 -2.12 15.21 14.03
N ALA A 113 -1.24 16.11 13.59
CA ALA A 113 -1.40 17.55 13.73
C ALA A 113 -2.45 18.18 12.79
N ALA A 114 -2.98 17.44 11.81
CA ALA A 114 -3.94 17.96 10.81
C ALA A 114 -5.43 17.79 11.18
N LEU A 115 -5.74 17.27 12.38
CA LEU A 115 -7.12 17.01 12.84
C LEU A 115 -7.57 17.90 14.02
N SER A 116 -6.84 18.97 14.34
CA SER A 116 -7.24 20.00 15.34
C SER A 116 -7.75 21.28 14.69
#